data_AF-A0A8S3ZW56-F1
#
_entry.id   AF-A0A8S3ZW56-F1
#
_cell.length_a   1.000
_cell.length_b   1.000
_cell.length_c   1.000
_cell.angle_alpha   90.00
_cell.angle_beta   90.00
_cell.angle_gamma   90.00
#
_symmetry.space_group_name_H-M   'P 1'
#
loop_
_entity.id
_entity.type
_entity.pdbx_description
1 polymer ?
#
loop_
_entity_poly.entity_id
_entity_poly.type
_entity_poly.pdbx_seq_one_letter_code
_entity_poly.pdbx_strand_id
1 'polypeptide(L)'
;LQLREVQLKLNGAPNGCPSKKWTKVDKVLDIFCNTTIRARNLTIEEPLASRLCSVYLSRGRNLATRGSVVLSSTASQGDASFSVDGETTNSSGFALCSHTNISDQVGIWKLTFRNNYLITRVRIFTLP
;
A
#
# COMPACT_ATOMS: atom_id res chain seq x y z
N LEU A 1 -1.84 -15.03 -19.37
CA LEU A 1 -2.04 -13.72 -18.73
C LEU A 1 -1.16 -13.66 -17.49
N GLN A 2 -0.01 -13.02 -17.58
CA GLN A 2 0.90 -12.85 -16.45
C GLN A 2 0.24 -11.82 -15.52
N LEU A 3 -0.22 -12.26 -14.34
CA LEU A 3 -0.64 -11.36 -13.26
C LEU A 3 0.52 -10.39 -13.03
N ARG A 4 0.38 -9.13 -13.44
CA ARG A 4 1.37 -8.12 -13.08
C ARG A 4 1.21 -7.92 -11.57
N GLU A 5 2.21 -8.34 -10.81
CA GLU A 5 2.15 -8.35 -9.36
C GLU A 5 2.47 -6.96 -8.79
N VAL A 6 1.79 -6.58 -7.71
CA VAL A 6 2.13 -5.39 -6.90
C VAL A 6 3.58 -5.47 -6.42
N GLN A 7 4.36 -4.45 -6.74
CA GLN A 7 5.76 -4.33 -6.32
C GLN A 7 5.87 -3.46 -5.07
N LEU A 8 6.70 -3.89 -4.12
CA LEU A 8 7.01 -3.13 -2.90
C LEU A 8 8.47 -2.72 -2.90
N LYS A 9 8.74 -1.43 -2.70
CA LYS A 9 10.10 -0.90 -2.53
C LYS A 9 10.22 -0.24 -1.16
N LEU A 10 11.25 -0.63 -0.41
CA LEU A 10 11.55 -0.09 0.91
C LEU A 10 12.84 0.71 0.85
N ASN A 11 12.88 1.92 1.42
CA ASN A 11 14.14 2.64 1.54
C ASN A 11 15.08 1.89 2.51
N GLY A 12 16.32 1.65 2.09
CA GLY A 12 17.29 0.78 2.77
C GLY A 12 17.31 -0.66 2.26
N ALA A 13 16.35 -1.05 1.39
CA ALA A 13 16.29 -2.33 0.71
C ALA A 13 15.98 -2.11 -0.79
N PRO A 14 16.98 -1.77 -1.62
CA PRO A 14 16.76 -1.37 -3.02
C PRO A 14 16.09 -2.47 -3.88
N ASN A 15 16.26 -3.75 -3.51
CA ASN A 15 15.59 -4.89 -4.16
C ASN A 15 14.22 -5.21 -3.55
N GLY A 16 13.65 -4.28 -2.77
CA GLY A 16 12.40 -4.45 -2.06
C GLY A 16 12.51 -5.34 -0.83
N CYS A 17 11.41 -5.99 -0.50
CA CYS A 17 11.24 -6.87 0.64
C CYS A 17 12.06 -8.19 0.48
N PRO A 18 13.17 -8.39 1.22
CA PRO A 18 13.95 -9.62 1.14
C PRO A 18 13.10 -10.76 1.73
N SER A 19 12.83 -11.81 0.94
CA SER A 19 11.94 -12.93 1.30
C SER A 19 10.44 -12.59 1.37
N LYS A 20 9.90 -12.01 0.29
CA LYS A 20 8.45 -11.76 0.11
C LYS A 20 7.68 -13.08 0.06
N LYS A 21 6.75 -13.28 0.99
CA LYS A 21 5.63 -14.23 0.84
C LYS A 21 4.35 -13.43 0.68
N TRP A 22 3.42 -13.87 -0.14
CA TRP A 22 2.16 -13.17 -0.29
C TRP A 22 0.98 -14.12 -0.36
N THR A 23 -0.19 -13.62 0.03
CA THR A 23 -1.46 -14.32 -0.05
C THR A 23 -2.52 -13.30 -0.41
N LYS A 24 -3.33 -13.59 -1.42
CA LYS A 24 -4.50 -12.78 -1.76
C LYS A 24 -5.74 -13.51 -1.26
N VAL A 25 -6.51 -12.87 -0.40
CA VAL A 25 -7.81 -13.35 0.06
C VAL A 25 -8.84 -12.29 -0.28
N ASP A 26 -9.73 -12.60 -1.22
CA ASP A 26 -10.71 -11.67 -1.75
C ASP A 26 -10.05 -10.34 -2.21
N LYS A 27 -10.40 -9.22 -1.56
CA LYS A 27 -9.92 -7.86 -1.84
C LYS A 27 -8.69 -7.46 -1.04
N VAL A 28 -8.07 -8.42 -0.35
CA VAL A 28 -6.95 -8.17 0.56
C VAL A 28 -5.71 -8.88 0.04
N LEU A 29 -4.67 -8.11 -0.27
CA LEU A 29 -3.35 -8.62 -0.55
C LEU A 29 -2.48 -8.51 0.71
N ASP A 30 -2.08 -9.65 1.25
CA ASP A 30 -1.28 -9.76 2.47
C ASP A 30 0.15 -10.19 2.12
N ILE A 31 1.11 -9.33 2.40
CA ILE A 31 2.51 -9.49 2.02
C ILE A 31 3.35 -9.56 3.30
N PHE A 32 4.10 -10.63 3.46
CA PHE A 32 5.05 -10.83 4.56
C PHE A 32 6.47 -10.54 4.09
N CYS A 33 7.17 -9.78 4.92
CA CYS A 33 8.54 -9.36 4.71
C CYS A 33 9.42 -9.83 5.85
N ASN A 34 10.22 -10.88 5.61
CA ASN A 34 11.21 -11.31 6.58
C ASN A 34 12.48 -10.46 6.44
N THR A 35 12.46 -9.29 7.07
CA THR A 35 13.54 -8.30 6.98
C THR A 35 13.94 -7.79 8.37
N THR A 36 15.20 -7.40 8.49
CA THR A 36 15.73 -6.63 9.63
C THR A 36 15.86 -5.14 9.30
N ILE A 37 15.57 -4.76 8.06
CA ILE A 37 15.76 -3.40 7.54
C ILE A 37 14.65 -2.49 8.05
N ARG A 38 15.06 -1.34 8.60
CA ARG A 38 14.14 -0.28 9.01
C ARG A 38 14.01 0.75 7.90
N ALA A 39 12.79 0.94 7.39
CA ALA A 39 12.51 1.83 6.29
C ALA A 39 11.75 3.07 6.75
N ARG A 40 12.09 4.21 6.15
CA ARG A 40 11.32 5.46 6.28
C ARG A 40 10.24 5.59 5.20
N ASN A 41 10.47 4.98 4.04
CA ASN A 41 9.57 5.07 2.90
C ASN A 41 9.19 3.67 2.43
N LEU A 42 7.91 3.51 2.07
CA LEU A 42 7.38 2.37 1.36
C LEU A 42 6.75 2.88 0.07
N THR A 43 7.17 2.35 -1.06
CA THR A 43 6.52 2.57 -2.35
C THR A 43 5.77 1.31 -2.74
N ILE A 44 4.48 1.46 -3.05
CA ILE A 44 3.62 0.43 -3.62
C ILE A 44 3.42 0.81 -5.08
N GLU A 45 3.82 -0.09 -5.98
CA GLU A 45 3.61 0.06 -7.42
C GLU A 45 2.60 -0.98 -7.85
N GLU A 46 1.44 -0.51 -8.30
CA GLU A 46 0.33 -1.33 -8.72
C GLU A 46 0.17 -1.21 -10.25
N PRO A 47 0.19 -2.32 -10.98
CA PRO A 47 0.05 -2.31 -12.43
C PRO A 47 -1.43 -2.22 -12.85
N LEU A 48 -1.74 -1.21 -13.68
CA LEU A 48 -3.10 -0.80 -14.09
C LEU A 48 -3.81 -0.01 -12.98
N ALA A 49 -3.80 1.33 -13.09
CA ALA A 49 -4.47 2.28 -12.20
C ALA A 49 -5.60 1.70 -11.34
N SER A 50 -5.27 1.43 -10.08
CA SER A 50 -6.12 0.72 -9.13
C SER A 50 -6.53 1.61 -7.95
N ARG A 51 -7.46 1.10 -7.14
CA ARG A 51 -7.96 1.74 -5.92
C ARG A 51 -7.31 1.12 -4.70
N LEU A 52 -6.62 1.92 -3.90
CA LEU A 52 -6.15 1.51 -2.57
C LEU A 52 -6.98 2.17 -1.48
N CYS A 53 -7.65 1.33 -0.70
CA CYS A 53 -8.61 1.75 0.31
C CYS A 53 -8.00 1.80 1.70
N SER A 54 -7.09 0.90 2.01
CA SER A 54 -6.34 0.97 3.27
C SER A 54 -5.05 0.19 3.16
N VAL A 55 -4.03 0.67 3.85
CA VAL A 55 -2.74 0.00 3.99
C VAL A 55 -2.47 -0.25 5.46
N TYR A 56 -2.10 -1.48 5.76
CA TYR A 56 -1.78 -1.94 7.11
C TYR A 56 -0.33 -2.40 7.16
N LEU A 57 0.47 -1.77 8.02
CA LEU A 57 1.90 -2.06 8.14
C LEU A 57 2.24 -2.66 9.49
N SER A 58 3.00 -3.74 9.47
CA SER A 58 3.52 -4.48 10.64
C SER A 58 2.46 -5.25 11.45
N ARG A 59 2.90 -6.32 12.11
CA ARG A 59 2.02 -7.19 12.91
C ARG A 59 1.59 -6.47 14.21
N GLY A 60 0.30 -6.17 14.34
CA GLY A 60 -0.33 -5.70 15.59
C GLY A 60 -0.46 -4.19 15.76
N ARG A 61 0.24 -3.37 14.97
CA ARG A 61 0.12 -1.90 15.02
C ARG A 61 0.17 -1.37 13.60
N ASN A 62 -0.94 -0.86 13.07
CA ASN A 62 -0.94 -0.26 11.75
C ASN A 62 -0.05 1.00 11.76
N LEU A 63 1.16 0.90 11.18
CA LEU A 63 2.07 2.04 11.07
C LEU A 63 1.70 2.99 9.93
N ALA A 64 0.86 2.57 8.99
CA ALA A 64 0.47 3.38 7.84
C ALA A 64 -0.24 4.67 8.26
N THR A 65 -1.07 4.61 9.31
CA THR A 65 -1.81 5.74 9.87
C THR A 65 -0.93 6.85 10.47
N ARG A 66 0.39 6.61 10.55
CA ARG A 66 1.38 7.62 10.95
C ARG A 66 2.23 8.14 9.80
N GLY A 67 1.99 7.63 8.60
CA GLY A 67 2.66 8.07 7.39
C GLY A 67 1.86 9.14 6.68
N SER A 68 2.56 9.96 5.88
CA SER A 68 1.95 10.73 4.81
C SER A 68 2.09 9.95 3.51
N VAL A 69 1.12 10.06 2.62
CA VAL A 69 1.11 9.34 1.35
C VAL A 69 0.96 10.31 0.19
N VAL A 70 1.71 10.05 -0.88
CA VAL A 70 1.66 10.78 -2.14
C VAL A 70 1.43 9.77 -3.26
N LEU A 71 0.50 10.10 -4.17
CA LEU A 71 0.20 9.28 -5.34
C LEU A 71 0.99 9.77 -6.57
N SER A 72 1.21 8.91 -7.56
CA SER A 72 1.72 9.32 -8.89
C SER A 72 0.83 10.37 -9.55
N SER A 73 -0.49 10.18 -9.43
CA SER A 73 -1.53 11.08 -9.89
C SER A 73 -2.78 10.89 -9.02
N THR A 74 -3.72 11.83 -9.04
CA THR A 74 -4.96 11.73 -8.26
C THR A 74 -6.16 11.82 -9.18
N ALA A 75 -6.97 10.77 -9.22
CA ALA A 75 -8.27 10.77 -9.87
C ALA A 75 -9.31 11.49 -8.99
N SER A 76 -10.41 11.97 -9.60
CA SER A 76 -11.46 12.67 -8.86
C SER A 76 -11.97 11.82 -7.69
N GLN A 77 -12.11 12.45 -6.51
CA GLN A 77 -12.57 11.82 -5.26
C GLN A 77 -11.65 10.70 -4.71
N GLY A 78 -10.42 10.56 -5.22
CA GLY A 78 -9.46 9.54 -4.81
C GLY A 78 -8.33 10.06 -3.92
N ASP A 79 -8.66 10.81 -2.86
CA ASP A 79 -7.66 11.44 -1.99
C ASP A 79 -6.65 10.42 -1.46
N ALA A 80 -5.39 10.82 -1.43
CA ALA A 80 -4.27 10.00 -0.98
C ALA A 80 -4.49 9.45 0.44
N SER A 81 -4.99 10.30 1.34
CA SER A 81 -5.15 10.03 2.76
C SER A 81 -6.05 8.84 3.06
N PHE A 82 -7.00 8.51 2.17
CA PHE A 82 -7.86 7.34 2.33
C PHE A 82 -7.05 6.04 2.42
N SER A 83 -5.93 5.92 1.70
CA SER A 83 -5.09 4.72 1.80
C SER A 83 -4.42 4.50 3.16
N VAL A 84 -4.43 5.49 4.05
CA VAL A 84 -3.75 5.47 5.35
C VAL A 84 -4.61 5.94 6.52
N ASP A 85 -5.93 6.08 6.34
CA ASP A 85 -6.86 6.49 7.41
C ASP A 85 -7.13 5.36 8.43
N GLY A 86 -6.84 4.11 8.04
CA GLY A 86 -7.07 2.92 8.86
C GLY A 86 -8.48 2.34 8.75
N GLU A 87 -9.37 2.97 7.99
CA GLU A 87 -10.69 2.44 7.70
C GLU A 87 -10.64 1.44 6.55
N THR A 88 -11.31 0.30 6.71
CA THR A 88 -11.42 -0.72 5.65
C THR A 88 -12.83 -0.77 5.05
N THR A 89 -13.80 -0.09 5.67
CA THR A 89 -15.22 0.03 5.28
C THR A 89 -15.84 1.20 6.05
N ASN A 90 -16.68 2.01 5.41
CA ASN A 90 -17.49 3.05 6.06
C ASN A 90 -18.83 2.48 6.59
N SER A 91 -19.66 3.34 7.17
CA SER A 91 -20.99 3.01 7.73
C SER A 91 -21.97 2.38 6.72
N SER A 92 -21.77 2.63 5.43
CA SER A 92 -22.56 2.05 4.32
C SER A 92 -21.91 0.79 3.72
N GLY A 93 -20.81 0.30 4.31
CA GLY A 93 -20.07 -0.87 3.83
C GLY A 93 -19.08 -0.60 2.69
N PHE A 94 -18.83 0.66 2.34
CA PHE A 94 -17.88 1.05 1.28
C PHE A 94 -16.62 1.66 1.88
N ALA A 95 -15.43 1.29 1.44
CA ALA A 95 -14.24 2.06 1.82
C ALA A 95 -14.13 3.30 0.93
N LEU A 96 -13.71 4.43 1.50
CA LEU A 96 -13.13 5.49 0.70
C LEU A 96 -11.77 5.00 0.23
N CYS A 97 -11.46 5.18 -1.05
CA CYS A 97 -10.22 4.67 -1.62
C CYS A 97 -9.50 5.77 -2.38
N SER A 98 -8.19 5.84 -2.16
CA SER A 98 -7.30 6.60 -2.99
C SER A 98 -7.27 6.01 -4.40
N HIS A 99 -7.09 6.86 -5.42
CA HIS A 99 -7.19 6.45 -6.82
C HIS A 99 -6.21 7.23 -7.68
N THR A 100 -5.36 6.52 -8.42
CA THR A 100 -4.49 7.11 -9.46
C THR A 100 -5.23 7.21 -10.79
N ASN A 101 -4.91 8.15 -11.66
CA ASN A 101 -5.60 8.28 -12.96
C ASN A 101 -5.54 7.01 -13.79
N ILE A 102 -6.61 6.69 -14.52
CA ILE A 102 -6.70 5.47 -15.34
C ILE A 102 -5.67 5.44 -16.49
N SER A 103 -5.17 6.60 -16.88
CA SER A 103 -4.08 6.74 -17.86
C SER A 103 -2.71 6.31 -17.31
N ASP A 104 -2.56 6.16 -16.00
CA ASP A 104 -1.30 5.70 -15.40
C ASP A 104 -1.10 4.22 -15.74
N GLN A 105 -0.02 3.93 -16.47
CA GLN A 105 0.38 2.54 -16.77
C GLN A 105 0.76 1.78 -15.49
N VAL A 106 1.24 2.50 -14.46
CA VAL A 106 1.56 2.01 -13.13
C VAL A 106 1.15 3.07 -12.12
N GLY A 107 0.20 2.75 -11.23
CA GLY A 107 -0.16 3.60 -10.11
C GLY A 107 0.88 3.48 -9.00
N ILE A 108 1.30 4.61 -8.43
CA ILE A 108 2.32 4.63 -7.37
C ILE A 108 1.73 5.25 -6.11
N TRP A 109 1.90 4.56 -4.97
CA TRP A 109 1.64 5.09 -3.64
C TRP A 109 2.94 5.13 -2.85
N LYS A 110 3.40 6.34 -2.51
CA LYS A 110 4.62 6.54 -1.73
C LYS A 110 4.25 6.97 -0.31
N LEU A 111 4.37 6.04 0.63
CA LEU A 111 4.19 6.27 2.05
C LEU A 111 5.52 6.72 2.66
N THR A 112 5.49 7.79 3.42
CA THR A 112 6.64 8.38 4.12
C THR A 112 6.35 8.49 5.62
N PHE A 113 7.25 7.96 6.44
CA PHE A 113 7.13 7.97 7.90
C PHE A 113 8.04 9.02 8.53
N ARG A 114 7.68 9.49 9.73
CA ARG A 114 8.54 10.38 10.53
C ARG A 114 9.83 9.69 11.01
N ASN A 115 9.72 8.42 11.40
CA ASN A 115 10.81 7.59 11.91
C ASN A 115 11.03 6.36 11.01
N ASN A 116 12.19 5.72 11.13
CA ASN A 116 12.45 4.45 10.46
C ASN A 116 11.76 3.31 11.21
N TYR A 117 10.96 2.51 10.50
CA TYR A 117 10.23 1.39 11.08
C TYR A 117 10.63 0.05 10.46
N LEU A 118 10.61 -1.00 11.28
CA LEU A 118 10.76 -2.37 10.80
C LEU A 118 9.43 -2.84 10.19
N ILE A 119 9.33 -2.85 8.86
CA ILE A 119 8.10 -3.22 8.14
C ILE A 119 8.17 -4.70 7.79
N THR A 120 7.50 -5.55 8.58
CA THR A 120 7.53 -7.01 8.43
C THR A 120 6.28 -7.60 7.76
N ARG A 121 5.22 -6.80 7.61
CA ARG A 121 3.98 -7.18 6.95
C ARG A 121 3.35 -5.96 6.30
N VAL A 122 2.82 -6.11 5.10
CA VAL A 122 2.07 -5.09 4.38
C VAL A 122 0.77 -5.74 3.93
N ARG A 123 -0.35 -5.23 4.42
CA ARG A 123 -1.68 -5.68 3.99
C ARG A 123 -2.37 -4.54 3.26
N ILE A 124 -2.80 -4.80 2.04
CA ILE A 124 -3.37 -3.85 1.11
C ILE A 124 -4.83 -4.23 0.91
N PHE A 125 -5.73 -3.29 1.16
CA PHE A 125 -7.17 -3.44 0.94
C PHE A 125 -7.56 -2.66 -0.32
N THR A 126 -8.20 -3.34 -1.27
CA THR A 126 -8.67 -2.76 -2.53
C THR A 126 -10.19 -2.87 -2.66
N LEU A 127 -10.77 -2.19 -3.65
CA LEU A 127 -12.12 -2.49 -4.14
C LEU A 127 -12.02 -3.40 -5.39
N PRO A 128 -13.09 -4.14 -5.72
CA PRO A 128 -13.15 -4.93 -6.95
C PRO A 128 -13.22 -4.05 -8.20
#